data_AF-B0JZX0-F1
#
_entry.id   AF-B0JZX0-F1
#
_cell.length_a   1.000
_cell.length_b   1.000
_cell.length_c   1.000
_cell.angle_alpha   90.00
_cell.angle_beta   90.00
_cell.angle_gamma   90.00
#
_symmetry.space_group_name_H-M   'P 1'
#
loop_
_entity.id
_entity.type
_entity.pdbx_description
1 polymer ?
#
loop_
_entity_poly.entity_id
_entity_poly.type
_entity_poly.pdbx_seq_one_letter_code
_entity_poly.pdbx_strand_id
1 'polypeptide(L)'
;NCRGLLVKSGTITSSTAKATEFMQRAGETSSIVCSTDISGENYASNTDSDTSEDESIIKTMKRSLGKREEQGEEDKSDFEVVPLECTVKRSRVLGPDGLALGTVIATSKKSTRDLIDSSFNRRNFNDDEDELPDWFVSEERKHRIVQVPVDRYMMEEYRKQQRELNARPIKKVAEAKARKKRRTLKKMEQIKKKAEAVVNTSDISEREKAAQLRSIYRKCGLGKEKPQVTYLVAKKGVGRKVRRPAGIKGHFKVVDGRMRKDTRSQKRRK
;
A
#
# COMPACT_ATOMS: atom_id res chain seq x y z
N ASN A 1 51.86 -29.53 -33.83
CA ASN A 1 51.92 -29.35 -32.36
C ASN A 1 51.56 -27.93 -31.98
N CYS A 2 50.33 -27.70 -31.51
CA CYS A 2 50.02 -26.77 -30.41
C CYS A 2 48.54 -26.94 -30.04
N ARG A 3 48.32 -27.16 -28.75
CA ARG A 3 47.11 -27.72 -28.12
C ARG A 3 46.01 -26.66 -27.96
N GLY A 4 44.76 -27.07 -28.19
CA GLY A 4 43.57 -26.30 -27.82
C GLY A 4 43.34 -26.27 -26.31
N LEU A 5 42.99 -25.10 -25.78
CA LEU A 5 42.57 -24.90 -24.39
C LEU A 5 41.04 -25.00 -24.31
N LEU A 6 40.57 -26.12 -23.74
CA LEU A 6 39.18 -26.39 -23.40
C LEU A 6 38.91 -25.84 -21.99
N VAL A 7 38.12 -24.77 -21.87
CA VAL A 7 37.67 -24.22 -20.57
C VAL A 7 36.55 -25.10 -20.03
N LYS A 8 36.82 -25.80 -18.93
CA LYS A 8 35.84 -26.62 -18.20
C LYS A 8 34.87 -25.71 -17.44
N SER A 9 33.58 -25.77 -17.79
CA SER A 9 32.48 -25.20 -17.01
C SER A 9 32.26 -26.02 -15.74
N GLY A 10 32.52 -25.41 -14.58
CA GLY A 10 32.25 -26.01 -13.27
C GLY A 10 30.74 -26.14 -13.01
N THR A 11 30.35 -27.33 -12.58
CA THR A 11 28.99 -27.69 -12.15
C THR A 11 28.63 -27.00 -10.83
N ILE A 12 27.47 -26.35 -10.80
CA ILE A 12 26.89 -25.69 -9.62
C ILE A 12 26.39 -26.79 -8.67
N THR A 13 27.00 -26.85 -7.49
CA THR A 13 26.70 -27.81 -6.43
C THR A 13 25.34 -27.55 -5.76
N SER A 14 24.67 -28.64 -5.40
CA SER A 14 23.39 -28.90 -4.73
C SER A 14 22.83 -27.98 -3.63
N SER A 15 23.46 -26.85 -3.27
CA SER A 15 23.00 -25.97 -2.19
C SER A 15 21.97 -24.92 -2.63
N THR A 16 21.98 -24.52 -3.90
CA THR A 16 21.06 -23.49 -4.44
C THR A 16 19.63 -24.02 -4.64
N ALA A 17 19.46 -25.32 -4.84
CA ALA A 17 18.15 -25.94 -5.03
C ALA A 17 17.26 -25.92 -3.77
N LYS A 18 17.84 -26.09 -2.58
CA LYS A 18 17.11 -26.02 -1.30
C LYS A 18 16.67 -24.61 -0.94
N ALA A 19 17.45 -23.59 -1.34
CA ALA A 19 17.10 -22.19 -1.13
C ALA A 19 15.90 -21.76 -2.00
N THR A 20 15.79 -22.28 -3.22
CA THR A 20 14.65 -22.00 -4.10
C THR A 20 13.37 -22.70 -3.68
N GLU A 21 13.46 -23.87 -3.05
CA GLU A 21 12.31 -24.65 -2.57
C GLU A 21 11.65 -24.03 -1.31
N PHE A 22 12.47 -23.44 -0.42
CA PHE A 22 11.98 -22.72 0.76
C PHE A 22 11.21 -21.42 0.41
N MET A 23 11.61 -20.73 -0.66
CA MET A 23 10.94 -19.50 -1.11
C MET A 23 9.61 -19.76 -1.84
N GLN A 24 9.43 -20.93 -2.47
CA GLN A 24 8.18 -21.26 -3.16
C GLN A 24 7.06 -21.67 -2.18
N ARG A 25 7.41 -22.34 -1.08
CA ARG A 25 6.45 -22.81 -0.07
C ARG A 25 5.85 -21.69 0.80
N ALA A 26 6.54 -20.55 0.93
CA ALA A 26 6.02 -19.36 1.61
C ALA A 26 5.03 -18.53 0.76
N GLY A 27 5.04 -18.70 -0.56
CA GLY A 27 4.10 -18.02 -1.47
C GLY A 27 2.71 -18.64 -1.49
N GLU A 28 2.62 -19.96 -1.34
CA GLU A 28 1.36 -20.71 -1.47
C GLU A 28 0.44 -20.54 -0.25
N THR A 29 0.99 -20.43 0.95
CA THR A 29 0.21 -20.28 2.21
C THR A 29 -0.51 -18.93 2.32
N SER A 30 -0.10 -17.92 1.54
CA SER A 30 -0.79 -16.62 1.47
C SER A 30 -2.03 -16.62 0.56
N SER A 31 -2.17 -17.64 -0.30
CA SER A 31 -3.22 -17.71 -1.33
C SER A 31 -4.46 -18.55 -0.93
N ILE A 32 -4.36 -19.34 0.14
CA ILE A 32 -5.39 -20.32 0.54
C ILE A 32 -6.51 -19.72 1.41
N VAL A 33 -6.36 -18.49 1.91
CA VAL A 33 -7.32 -17.91 2.89
C VAL A 33 -8.42 -17.03 2.29
N CYS A 34 -8.60 -16.97 0.96
CA CYS A 34 -9.60 -16.07 0.37
C CYS A 34 -10.34 -16.62 -0.85
N SER A 35 -10.88 -17.84 -0.75
CA SER A 35 -11.85 -18.35 -1.72
C SER A 35 -12.93 -19.16 -1.01
N THR A 36 -13.94 -18.44 -0.50
CA THR A 36 -15.26 -19.01 -0.27
C THR A 36 -16.23 -18.29 -1.20
N ASP A 37 -16.79 -19.05 -2.12
CA ASP A 37 -17.77 -18.63 -3.12
C ASP A 37 -19.04 -18.10 -2.46
N ILE A 38 -19.56 -16.97 -2.93
CA ILE A 38 -20.91 -16.50 -2.60
C ILE A 38 -21.71 -16.47 -3.91
N SER A 39 -22.47 -17.54 -4.11
CA SER A 39 -23.62 -17.63 -4.99
C SER A 39 -24.66 -16.59 -4.57
N GLY A 40 -25.19 -15.84 -5.54
CA GLY A 40 -26.13 -14.77 -5.30
C GLY A 40 -27.52 -15.27 -4.91
N GLU A 41 -28.08 -14.65 -3.88
CA GLU A 41 -29.51 -14.48 -3.69
C GLU A 41 -29.82 -13.01 -3.44
N ASN A 42 -30.82 -12.50 -4.17
CA ASN A 42 -31.35 -11.15 -4.04
C ASN A 42 -32.20 -11.08 -2.76
N TYR A 43 -31.79 -10.27 -1.81
CA TYR A 43 -32.67 -9.72 -0.77
C TYR A 43 -32.42 -8.21 -0.66
N ALA A 44 -33.45 -7.45 -1.00
CA ALA A 44 -33.49 -6.01 -0.76
C ALA A 44 -33.43 -5.77 0.76
N SER A 45 -32.34 -5.18 1.23
CA SER A 45 -32.20 -4.71 2.60
C SER A 45 -31.88 -3.21 2.59
N ASN A 46 -32.80 -2.42 3.14
CA ASN A 46 -32.52 -1.07 3.58
C ASN A 46 -31.56 -1.15 4.77
N THR A 47 -30.29 -0.84 4.54
CA THR A 47 -29.30 -0.68 5.61
C THR A 47 -28.88 0.79 5.65
N ASP A 48 -29.52 1.52 6.56
CA ASP A 48 -28.92 2.69 7.20
C ASP A 48 -27.74 2.16 8.00
N SER A 49 -26.52 2.35 7.50
CA SER A 49 -25.32 1.78 8.11
C SER A 49 -24.67 2.80 9.03
N ASP A 50 -24.76 2.46 10.32
CA ASP A 50 -24.09 3.04 11.48
C ASP A 50 -22.70 3.64 11.21
N THR A 51 -22.57 4.93 11.51
CA THR A 51 -21.30 5.63 11.76
C THR A 51 -21.03 5.70 13.28
N SER A 52 -21.79 4.98 14.11
CA SER A 52 -21.75 5.06 15.57
C SER A 52 -20.61 4.24 16.21
N GLU A 53 -20.17 3.18 15.54
CA GLU A 53 -19.17 2.26 16.09
C GLU A 53 -17.75 2.87 16.13
N ASP A 54 -17.36 3.63 15.11
CA ASP A 54 -16.03 4.26 15.03
C ASP A 54 -15.79 5.32 16.12
N GLU A 55 -16.83 6.07 16.51
CA GLU A 55 -16.77 7.06 17.61
C GLU A 55 -16.66 6.37 18.98
N SER A 56 -17.31 5.21 19.13
CA SER A 56 -17.27 4.42 20.37
C SER A 56 -15.86 3.85 20.64
N ILE A 57 -15.16 3.38 19.60
CA ILE A 57 -13.81 2.81 19.67
C ILE A 57 -12.77 3.90 19.98
N ILE A 58 -12.92 5.10 19.42
CA ILE A 58 -12.04 6.24 19.72
C ILE A 58 -12.27 6.71 21.17
N LYS A 59 -13.52 6.67 21.66
CA LYS A 59 -13.89 7.05 23.03
C LYS A 59 -13.40 6.04 24.07
N THR A 60 -13.38 4.75 23.76
CA THR A 60 -12.80 3.72 24.64
C THR A 60 -11.28 3.82 24.70
N MET A 61 -10.59 4.08 23.58
CA MET A 61 -9.14 4.32 23.57
C MET A 61 -8.73 5.62 24.30
N LYS A 62 -9.55 6.68 24.25
CA LYS A 62 -9.31 7.89 25.05
C LYS A 62 -9.46 7.65 26.55
N ARG A 63 -10.29 6.69 26.95
CA ARG A 63 -10.54 6.35 28.36
C ARG A 63 -9.44 5.48 28.94
N SER A 64 -8.78 4.64 28.14
CA SER A 64 -7.61 3.86 28.57
C SER A 64 -6.32 4.68 28.69
N LEU A 65 -6.30 5.93 28.22
CA LEU A 65 -5.14 6.83 28.25
C LEU A 65 -5.21 7.91 29.35
N GLY A 66 -6.23 7.89 30.22
CA GLY A 66 -6.46 8.97 31.18
C GLY A 66 -6.79 8.51 32.60
N LYS A 67 -5.76 8.32 33.42
CA LYS A 67 -5.62 8.69 34.86
C LYS A 67 -4.50 7.85 35.47
N ARG A 68 -3.31 8.43 35.57
CA ARG A 68 -2.35 8.08 36.63
C ARG A 68 -2.31 9.32 37.51
N GLU A 69 -3.27 9.40 38.43
CA GLU A 69 -3.21 10.33 39.56
C GLU A 69 -2.24 9.70 40.56
N GLU A 70 -1.15 10.39 40.84
CA GLU A 70 -0.27 10.05 41.96
C GLU A 70 -1.01 10.43 43.25
N GLN A 71 -1.60 9.43 43.90
CA GLN A 71 -1.97 9.53 45.31
C GLN A 71 -0.76 9.04 46.10
N GLY A 72 -0.07 9.97 46.77
CA GLY A 72 0.89 9.64 47.81
C GLY A 72 0.15 9.41 49.12
N GLU A 73 0.00 8.15 49.51
CA GLU A 73 -0.24 7.77 50.91
C GLU A 73 1.12 7.42 51.52
N GLU A 74 1.48 8.14 52.59
CA GLU A 74 2.69 7.89 53.38
C GLU A 74 2.45 6.73 54.35
N ASP A 75 2.76 5.51 53.91
CA ASP A 75 2.99 4.39 54.84
C ASP A 75 4.49 4.30 55.15
N LYS A 76 4.83 4.71 56.37
CA LYS A 76 6.17 4.60 56.97
C LYS A 76 6.59 3.14 57.03
N SER A 77 7.46 2.73 56.11
CA SER A 77 8.34 1.57 56.29
C SER A 77 9.73 1.93 55.73
N ASP A 78 10.74 1.81 56.58
CA ASP A 78 12.16 2.16 56.35
C ASP A 78 12.81 1.26 55.28
N PHE A 79 12.45 1.47 54.01
CA PHE A 79 13.19 0.95 52.89
C PHE A 79 13.54 2.10 51.95
N GLU A 80 14.83 2.28 51.68
CA GLU A 80 15.32 3.19 50.65
C GLU A 80 14.87 2.66 49.28
N VAL A 81 13.74 3.16 48.80
CA VAL A 81 13.21 2.84 47.47
C VAL A 81 14.12 3.51 46.44
N VAL A 82 15.15 2.79 46.00
CA VAL A 82 15.95 3.15 44.84
C VAL A 82 15.01 3.25 43.64
N PRO A 83 14.89 4.41 42.97
CA PRO A 83 14.11 4.51 41.75
C PRO A 83 14.64 3.49 40.75
N LEU A 84 13.84 2.47 40.43
CA LEU A 84 14.14 1.62 39.29
C LEU A 84 14.08 2.54 38.06
N GLU A 85 15.23 2.87 37.50
CA GLU A 85 15.29 3.44 36.16
C GLU A 85 14.41 2.54 35.29
N CYS A 86 13.36 3.10 34.67
CA CYS A 86 12.55 2.36 33.72
C CYS A 86 13.46 1.95 32.54
N THR A 87 14.09 0.78 32.65
CA THR A 87 15.05 0.25 31.68
C THR A 87 14.42 -0.12 30.34
N VAL A 88 13.08 -0.06 30.25
CA VAL A 88 12.35 0.01 28.99
C VAL A 88 12.67 1.33 28.30
N LYS A 89 13.83 1.35 27.65
CA LYS A 89 14.20 2.35 26.64
C LYS A 89 13.01 2.45 25.70
N ARG A 90 12.27 3.57 25.76
CA ARG A 90 11.30 3.95 24.73
C ARG A 90 11.97 3.62 23.39
N SER A 91 11.38 2.72 22.60
CA SER A 91 11.95 2.31 21.33
C SER A 91 12.20 3.56 20.50
N ARG A 92 13.45 3.99 20.42
CA ARG A 92 13.82 5.19 19.68
C ARG A 92 13.41 4.94 18.24
N VAL A 93 12.66 5.87 17.65
CA VAL A 93 12.25 5.76 16.24
C VAL A 93 13.52 5.83 15.40
N LEU A 94 13.93 4.70 14.83
CA LEU A 94 15.10 4.61 13.98
C LEU A 94 14.76 5.12 12.56
N GLY A 95 15.71 5.82 11.95
CA GLY A 95 15.66 6.12 10.52
C GLY A 95 15.85 4.87 9.66
N PRO A 96 15.70 4.98 8.33
CA PRO A 96 15.85 3.84 7.42
C PRO A 96 17.25 3.22 7.50
N ASP A 97 18.28 4.04 7.68
CA ASP A 97 19.66 3.58 7.81
C ASP A 97 19.86 2.80 9.14
N GLY A 98 19.20 3.24 10.22
CA GLY A 98 19.19 2.54 11.51
C GLY A 98 18.39 1.24 11.48
N LEU A 99 17.28 1.19 10.73
CA LEU A 99 16.52 -0.06 10.51
C LEU A 99 17.35 -1.07 9.70
N ALA A 100 18.04 -0.61 8.65
CA ALA A 100 18.94 -1.46 7.88
C ALA A 100 20.04 -2.05 8.76
N LEU A 101 20.68 -1.24 9.61
CA LEU A 101 21.65 -1.73 10.60
C LEU A 101 21.04 -2.70 11.60
N GLY A 102 19.82 -2.40 12.08
CA GLY A 102 19.07 -3.28 12.97
C GLY A 102 18.85 -4.67 12.35
N THR A 103 18.59 -4.75 11.05
CA THR A 103 18.43 -6.04 10.36
C THR A 103 19.72 -6.83 10.25
N VAL A 104 20.83 -6.15 9.99
CA VAL A 104 22.17 -6.74 9.93
C VAL A 104 22.53 -7.33 11.31
N ILE A 105 22.25 -6.58 12.37
CA ILE A 105 22.42 -7.01 13.77
C ILE A 105 21.51 -8.21 14.10
N ALA A 106 20.24 -8.17 13.69
CA ALA A 106 19.27 -9.24 13.95
C ALA A 106 19.60 -10.54 13.19
N THR A 107 20.21 -10.44 12.01
CA THR A 107 20.47 -11.60 11.13
C THR A 107 21.54 -12.53 11.70
N SER A 108 22.64 -12.01 12.27
CA SER A 108 23.70 -12.87 12.79
C SER A 108 24.58 -12.24 13.87
N LYS A 109 25.00 -13.08 14.83
CA LYS A 109 25.99 -12.72 15.86
C LYS A 109 27.39 -12.42 15.32
N LYS A 110 27.73 -12.93 14.13
CA LYS A 110 29.01 -12.60 13.49
C LYS A 110 28.97 -11.17 12.98
N SER A 111 27.91 -10.82 12.26
CA SER A 111 27.76 -9.46 11.75
C SER A 111 27.71 -8.41 12.86
N THR A 112 27.16 -8.74 14.04
CA THR A 112 27.24 -7.83 15.20
C THR A 112 28.68 -7.64 15.69
N ARG A 113 29.49 -8.70 15.72
CA ARG A 113 30.91 -8.60 16.10
C ARG A 113 31.70 -7.78 15.08
N ASP A 114 31.52 -8.07 13.80
CA ASP A 114 32.18 -7.34 12.71
C ASP A 114 31.82 -5.84 12.76
N LEU A 115 30.56 -5.49 13.11
CA LEU A 115 30.14 -4.11 13.33
C LEU A 115 30.82 -3.48 14.56
N ILE A 116 30.93 -4.20 15.67
CA ILE A 116 31.64 -3.72 16.87
C ILE A 116 33.12 -3.50 16.55
N ASP A 117 33.77 -4.43 15.87
CA ASP A 117 35.17 -4.32 15.47
C ASP A 117 35.37 -3.12 14.53
N SER A 118 34.46 -2.92 13.56
CA SER A 118 34.47 -1.76 12.66
C SER A 118 34.19 -0.43 13.36
N SER A 119 33.56 -0.48 14.54
CA SER A 119 33.26 0.72 15.30
C SER A 119 34.55 1.39 15.78
N PHE A 120 35.60 0.63 16.09
CA PHE A 120 36.93 1.14 16.46
C PHE A 120 37.66 1.70 15.24
N ASN A 121 37.52 3.01 15.01
CA ASN A 121 38.15 3.71 13.89
C ASN A 121 38.97 4.92 14.36
N ARG A 122 39.74 5.52 13.45
CA ARG A 122 40.59 6.70 13.72
C ARG A 122 39.85 7.89 14.39
N ARG A 123 38.52 7.95 14.27
CA ARG A 123 37.65 9.08 14.65
C ARG A 123 36.81 8.79 15.91
N ASN A 124 37.23 7.84 16.75
CA ASN A 124 36.47 7.41 17.93
C ASN A 124 36.79 8.17 19.23
N PHE A 125 37.98 8.76 19.36
CA PHE A 125 38.43 9.42 20.60
C PHE A 125 38.23 10.93 20.47
N ASN A 126 37.02 11.40 20.80
CA ASN A 126 36.63 12.80 20.79
C ASN A 126 36.06 13.15 22.17
N ASP A 127 36.90 13.55 23.11
CA ASP A 127 36.49 13.74 24.51
C ASP A 127 35.84 15.12 24.76
N ASP A 128 36.00 16.10 23.86
CA ASP A 128 35.66 17.51 24.13
C ASP A 128 34.70 18.15 23.11
N GLU A 129 33.68 17.45 22.60
CA GLU A 129 32.70 18.06 21.65
C GLU A 129 32.01 19.33 22.21
N ASP A 130 31.95 19.49 23.54
CA ASP A 130 31.32 20.62 24.24
C ASP A 130 32.26 21.85 24.42
N GLU A 131 33.58 21.68 24.31
CA GLU A 131 34.55 22.79 24.45
C GLU A 131 34.88 23.46 23.10
N LEU A 132 34.56 22.79 21.99
CA LEU A 132 34.89 23.27 20.65
C LEU A 132 33.79 24.22 20.12
N PRO A 133 34.18 25.27 19.36
CA PRO A 133 33.21 26.15 18.72
C PRO A 133 32.25 25.40 17.79
N ASP A 134 30.97 25.78 17.82
CA ASP A 134 29.90 25.18 16.98
C ASP A 134 30.25 25.10 15.50
N TRP A 135 30.95 26.10 14.95
CA TRP A 135 31.33 26.11 13.54
C TRP A 135 32.31 24.98 13.20
N PHE A 136 33.21 24.61 14.13
CA PHE A 136 34.16 23.52 13.96
C PHE A 136 33.43 22.17 14.05
N VAL A 137 32.57 21.98 15.05
CA VAL A 137 31.78 20.74 15.23
C VAL A 137 30.85 20.51 14.03
N SER A 138 30.21 21.56 13.54
CA SER A 138 29.34 21.53 12.36
C SER A 138 30.08 21.08 11.10
N GLU A 139 31.30 21.58 10.91
CA GLU A 139 32.12 21.27 9.74
C GLU A 139 32.76 19.88 9.87
N GLU A 140 33.19 19.50 11.07
CA GLU A 140 33.70 18.17 11.37
C GLU A 140 32.62 17.12 11.11
N ARG A 141 31.38 17.30 11.59
CA ARG A 141 30.27 16.35 11.40
C ARG A 141 29.99 16.04 9.92
N LYS A 142 30.18 17.01 9.01
CA LYS A 142 30.02 16.79 7.56
C LYS A 142 31.12 15.90 6.97
N HIS A 143 32.34 16.00 7.48
CA HIS A 143 33.52 15.29 6.97
C HIS A 143 33.84 14.00 7.72
N ARG A 144 33.29 13.84 8.94
CA ARG A 144 33.44 12.68 9.83
C ARG A 144 32.39 11.61 9.52
N ILE A 145 32.22 11.26 8.24
CA ILE A 145 31.27 10.23 7.81
C ILE A 145 32.01 8.91 7.62
N VAL A 146 31.75 7.95 8.52
CA VAL A 146 32.19 6.55 8.35
C VAL A 146 31.12 5.81 7.55
N GLN A 147 31.52 5.20 6.43
CA GLN A 147 30.61 4.38 5.64
C GLN A 147 30.37 3.06 6.37
N VAL A 148 29.15 2.86 6.85
CA VAL A 148 28.79 1.62 7.54
C VAL A 148 28.61 0.51 6.51
N PRO A 149 29.12 -0.72 6.75
CA PRO A 149 29.03 -1.83 5.80
C PRO A 149 27.60 -2.40 5.73
N VAL A 150 26.71 -1.66 5.06
CA VAL A 150 25.31 -2.02 4.85
C VAL A 150 25.03 -2.06 3.35
N ASP A 151 24.24 -3.03 2.92
CA ASP A 151 23.82 -3.10 1.52
C ASP A 151 22.94 -1.90 1.14
N ARG A 152 23.25 -1.28 0.00
CA ARG A 152 22.51 -0.13 -0.53
C ARG A 152 21.07 -0.50 -0.85
N TYR A 153 20.85 -1.73 -1.33
CA TYR A 153 19.52 -2.22 -1.66
C TYR A 153 18.60 -2.23 -0.43
N MET A 154 19.10 -2.70 0.72
CA MET A 154 18.35 -2.72 1.98
C MET A 154 17.96 -1.30 2.44
N MET A 155 18.89 -0.34 2.34
CA MET A 155 18.60 1.05 2.68
C MET A 155 17.53 1.66 1.76
N GLU A 156 17.59 1.40 0.46
CA GLU A 156 16.61 1.88 -0.50
C GLU A 156 15.22 1.29 -0.25
N GLU A 157 15.15 0.02 0.16
CA GLU A 157 13.90 -0.63 0.54
C GLU A 157 13.26 0.07 1.74
N TYR A 158 14.00 0.31 2.82
CA TYR A 158 13.45 1.04 3.98
C TYR A 158 13.06 2.48 3.65
N ARG A 159 13.83 3.17 2.80
CA ARG A 159 13.47 4.50 2.30
C ARG A 159 12.19 4.46 1.46
N LYS A 160 11.99 3.41 0.67
CA LYS A 160 10.77 3.22 -0.11
C LYS A 160 9.57 2.97 0.80
N GLN A 161 9.71 2.10 1.80
CA GLN A 161 8.66 1.84 2.80
C GLN A 161 8.27 3.13 3.53
N GLN A 162 9.25 3.90 4.00
CA GLN A 162 8.99 5.18 4.68
C GLN A 162 8.28 6.18 3.76
N ARG A 163 8.68 6.27 2.48
CA ARG A 163 8.00 7.10 1.47
C ARG A 163 6.58 6.63 1.21
N GLU A 164 6.32 5.33 1.18
CA GLU A 164 4.97 4.78 0.96
C GLU A 164 4.02 5.15 2.10
N LEU A 165 4.49 5.03 3.34
CA LEU A 165 3.75 5.47 4.53
C LEU A 165 3.44 6.97 4.47
N ASN A 166 4.44 7.78 4.14
CA ASN A 166 4.29 9.24 4.04
C ASN A 166 3.45 9.69 2.85
N ALA A 167 3.44 8.94 1.74
CA ALA A 167 2.67 9.26 0.55
C ALA A 167 1.16 9.10 0.76
N ARG A 168 0.75 8.25 1.71
CA ARG A 168 -0.66 7.96 2.02
C ARG A 168 -0.98 8.19 3.49
N PRO A 169 -0.84 9.43 4.00
CA PRO A 169 -1.11 9.68 5.40
C PRO A 169 -2.62 9.54 5.68
N ILE A 170 -2.97 8.95 6.83
CA ILE A 170 -4.35 8.61 7.23
C ILE A 170 -5.30 9.80 7.05
N LYS A 171 -4.86 11.00 7.48
CA LYS A 171 -5.60 12.25 7.33
C LYS A 171 -5.97 12.55 5.86
N LYS A 172 -5.02 12.40 4.93
CA LYS A 172 -5.25 12.67 3.50
C LYS A 172 -6.08 11.58 2.84
N VAL A 173 -5.94 10.33 3.28
CA VAL A 173 -6.81 9.22 2.81
C VAL A 173 -8.26 9.47 3.23
N ALA A 174 -8.49 9.85 4.49
CA ALA A 174 -9.82 10.22 4.99
C ALA A 174 -10.40 11.43 4.24
N GLU A 175 -9.59 12.48 4.05
CA GLU A 175 -9.98 13.67 3.32
C GLU A 175 -10.33 13.35 1.85
N ALA A 176 -9.57 12.47 1.20
CA ALA A 176 -9.85 12.00 -0.16
C ALA A 176 -11.15 11.19 -0.24
N LYS A 177 -11.40 10.30 0.72
CA LYS A 177 -12.67 9.57 0.84
C LYS A 177 -13.85 10.54 1.03
N ALA A 178 -13.71 11.52 1.93
CA ALA A 178 -14.73 12.54 2.17
C ALA A 178 -14.99 13.40 0.93
N ARG A 179 -13.95 13.85 0.21
CA ARG A 179 -14.10 14.57 -1.07
C ARG A 179 -14.82 13.72 -2.12
N LYS A 180 -14.51 12.43 -2.21
CA LYS A 180 -15.17 11.51 -3.15
C LYS A 180 -16.66 11.38 -2.80
N LYS A 181 -17.00 11.15 -1.52
CA LYS A 181 -18.38 11.09 -1.01
C LYS A 181 -19.13 12.40 -1.28
N ARG A 182 -18.51 13.56 -1.02
CA ARG A 182 -19.10 14.87 -1.31
C ARG A 182 -19.38 15.07 -2.79
N ARG A 183 -18.47 14.67 -3.68
CA ARG A 183 -18.67 14.75 -5.14
C ARG A 183 -19.81 13.86 -5.61
N THR A 184 -19.96 12.66 -5.06
CA THR A 184 -21.07 11.77 -5.41
C THR A 184 -22.40 12.30 -4.88
N LEU A 185 -22.46 12.76 -3.63
CA LEU A 185 -23.66 13.36 -3.05
C LEU A 185 -24.11 14.61 -3.80
N LYS A 186 -23.18 15.54 -4.11
CA LYS A 186 -23.50 16.74 -4.89
C LYS A 186 -24.08 16.40 -6.27
N LYS A 187 -23.60 15.33 -6.92
CA LYS A 187 -24.19 14.84 -8.18
C LYS A 187 -25.60 14.29 -7.97
N MET A 188 -25.83 13.53 -6.89
CA MET A 188 -27.16 13.02 -6.55
C MET A 188 -28.15 14.15 -6.28
N GLU A 189 -27.75 15.18 -5.52
CA GLU A 189 -28.57 16.36 -5.26
C GLU A 189 -28.92 17.11 -6.54
N GLN A 190 -27.96 17.29 -7.46
CA GLN A 190 -28.23 17.89 -8.77
C GLN A 190 -29.22 17.08 -9.61
N ILE A 191 -29.19 15.75 -9.48
CA ILE A 191 -30.12 14.85 -10.17
C ILE A 191 -31.51 14.97 -9.58
N LYS A 192 -31.63 14.96 -8.25
CA LYS A 192 -32.90 15.15 -7.54
C LYS A 192 -33.55 16.48 -7.94
N LYS A 193 -32.80 17.59 -7.88
CA LYS A 193 -33.29 18.91 -8.31
C LYS A 193 -33.76 18.95 -9.77
N LYS A 194 -33.04 18.28 -10.68
CA LYS A 194 -33.45 18.18 -12.09
C LYS A 194 -34.68 17.30 -12.28
N ALA A 195 -34.79 16.21 -11.51
CA ALA A 195 -35.96 15.34 -11.54
C ALA A 195 -37.20 16.07 -11.01
N GLU A 196 -37.07 16.77 -9.89
CA GLU A 196 -38.13 17.62 -9.32
C GLU A 196 -38.58 18.69 -10.31
N ALA A 197 -37.66 19.37 -11.00
CA ALA A 197 -38.00 20.36 -12.03
C ALA A 197 -38.85 19.77 -13.16
N VAL A 198 -38.52 18.57 -13.67
CA VAL A 198 -39.29 17.89 -14.72
C VAL A 198 -40.66 17.39 -14.22
N VAL A 199 -40.77 17.03 -12.95
CA VAL A 199 -42.05 16.64 -12.36
C VAL A 199 -42.98 17.86 -12.24
N ASN A 200 -42.43 19.00 -11.82
CA ASN A 200 -43.16 20.25 -11.56
C ASN A 200 -43.59 21.01 -12.82
N THR A 201 -43.03 20.73 -14.00
CA THR A 201 -43.52 21.31 -15.25
C THR A 201 -44.91 20.78 -15.59
N SER A 202 -45.91 21.66 -15.65
CA SER A 202 -47.32 21.35 -15.97
C SER A 202 -47.54 21.01 -17.44
N ASP A 203 -46.73 21.56 -18.34
CA ASP A 203 -47.02 21.60 -19.78
C ASP A 203 -46.62 20.32 -20.55
N ILE A 204 -46.23 19.26 -19.82
CA ILE A 204 -45.65 18.03 -20.39
C ILE A 204 -46.50 16.82 -20.00
N SER A 205 -46.74 15.90 -20.95
CA SER A 205 -47.45 14.65 -20.68
C SER A 205 -46.68 13.72 -19.73
N GLU A 206 -47.38 12.91 -18.92
CA GLU A 206 -46.74 11.99 -17.95
C GLU A 206 -45.75 11.01 -18.60
N ARG A 207 -46.06 10.55 -19.82
CA ARG A 207 -45.20 9.65 -20.60
C ARG A 207 -43.88 10.31 -20.97
N GLU A 208 -43.91 11.59 -21.32
CA GLU A 208 -42.72 12.38 -21.63
C GLU A 208 -41.94 12.73 -20.37
N LYS A 209 -42.60 13.06 -19.25
CA LYS A 209 -41.94 13.22 -17.93
C LYS A 209 -41.14 11.98 -17.56
N ALA A 210 -41.72 10.78 -17.71
CA ALA A 210 -41.03 9.52 -17.44
C ALA A 210 -39.84 9.28 -18.37
N ALA A 211 -39.96 9.61 -19.67
CA ALA A 211 -38.87 9.51 -20.63
C ALA A 211 -37.72 10.48 -20.31
N GLN A 212 -38.05 11.71 -19.92
CA GLN A 212 -37.07 12.73 -19.50
C GLN A 212 -36.37 12.32 -18.20
N LEU A 213 -37.10 11.80 -17.21
CA LEU A 213 -36.54 11.27 -15.96
C LEU A 213 -35.51 10.15 -16.25
N ARG A 214 -35.90 9.16 -17.08
CA ARG A 214 -34.99 8.09 -17.52
C ARG A 214 -33.73 8.65 -18.19
N SER A 215 -33.87 9.70 -18.99
CA SER A 215 -32.75 10.35 -19.65
C SER A 215 -31.80 11.05 -18.65
N ILE A 216 -32.32 11.69 -17.60
CA ILE A 216 -31.54 12.36 -16.55
C ILE A 216 -30.70 11.32 -15.79
N TYR A 217 -31.33 10.25 -15.32
CA TYR A 217 -30.64 9.16 -14.63
C TYR A 217 -29.58 8.50 -15.53
N ARG A 218 -29.90 8.25 -16.81
CA ARG A 218 -28.96 7.69 -17.80
C ARG A 218 -27.80 8.62 -18.11
N LYS A 219 -28.02 9.93 -18.22
CA LYS A 219 -26.94 10.91 -18.47
C LYS A 219 -25.97 10.96 -17.30
N CYS A 220 -26.48 10.91 -16.07
CA CYS A 220 -25.68 11.03 -14.85
C CYS A 220 -24.90 9.76 -14.47
N GLY A 221 -25.12 8.65 -15.16
CA GLY A 221 -24.29 7.45 -15.02
C GLY A 221 -24.59 6.60 -13.79
N LEU A 222 -25.69 6.88 -13.09
CA LEU A 222 -26.26 5.97 -12.11
C LEU A 222 -26.72 4.71 -12.85
N GLY A 223 -26.14 3.56 -12.51
CA GLY A 223 -26.47 2.29 -13.16
C GLY A 223 -25.84 2.05 -14.53
N LYS A 224 -24.82 2.84 -14.95
CA LYS A 224 -23.99 2.43 -16.10
C LYS A 224 -23.05 1.31 -15.67
N GLU A 225 -23.55 0.08 -15.70
CA GLU A 225 -22.66 -1.08 -15.75
C GLU A 225 -21.77 -0.94 -16.97
N LYS A 226 -20.48 -1.29 -16.81
CA LYS A 226 -19.57 -1.33 -17.96
C LYS A 226 -20.17 -2.35 -18.94
N PRO A 227 -20.51 -1.95 -20.18
CA PRO A 227 -21.08 -2.89 -21.12
C PRO A 227 -20.10 -4.04 -21.29
N GLN A 228 -20.55 -5.27 -21.03
CA GLN A 228 -19.73 -6.44 -21.25
C GLN A 228 -19.40 -6.50 -22.74
N VAL A 229 -18.12 -6.37 -23.08
CA VAL A 229 -17.66 -6.41 -24.47
C VAL A 229 -17.43 -7.86 -24.83
N THR A 230 -18.30 -8.41 -25.68
CA THR A 230 -18.09 -9.76 -26.21
C THR A 230 -16.94 -9.74 -27.21
N TYR A 231 -15.90 -10.53 -26.95
CA TYR A 231 -14.76 -10.66 -27.84
C TYR A 231 -15.04 -11.73 -28.89
N LEU A 232 -14.91 -11.36 -30.16
CA LEU A 232 -15.03 -12.26 -31.30
C LEU A 232 -13.67 -12.46 -31.95
N VAL A 233 -13.29 -13.71 -32.22
CA VAL A 233 -12.06 -13.98 -32.98
C VAL A 233 -12.33 -13.83 -34.47
N ALA A 234 -11.54 -13.01 -35.16
CA ALA A 234 -11.62 -12.88 -36.61
C ALA A 234 -11.19 -14.20 -37.28
N LYS A 235 -12.02 -14.71 -38.20
CA LYS A 235 -11.63 -15.84 -39.06
C LYS A 235 -10.84 -15.33 -40.27
N LYS A 236 -10.06 -16.21 -40.90
CA LYS A 236 -9.33 -15.86 -42.12
C LYS A 236 -10.34 -15.49 -43.22
N GLY A 237 -10.17 -14.31 -43.85
CA GLY A 237 -11.02 -13.84 -44.95
C GLY A 237 -12.18 -12.90 -44.59
N VAL A 238 -12.46 -12.65 -43.31
CA VAL A 238 -13.37 -11.54 -42.94
C VAL A 238 -12.62 -10.21 -43.06
N GLY A 239 -13.11 -9.32 -43.92
CA GLY A 239 -12.55 -7.99 -44.11
C GLY A 239 -12.61 -7.11 -42.85
N ARG A 240 -12.15 -5.86 -42.96
CA ARG A 240 -12.07 -4.90 -41.83
C ARG A 240 -13.41 -4.64 -41.12
N LYS A 241 -14.53 -4.83 -41.82
CA LYS A 241 -15.89 -4.69 -41.27
C LYS A 241 -16.53 -6.07 -41.16
N VAL A 242 -16.62 -6.58 -39.93
CA VAL A 242 -17.33 -7.83 -39.64
C VAL A 242 -18.80 -7.50 -39.34
N ARG A 243 -19.73 -8.13 -40.06
CA ARG A 243 -21.16 -8.03 -39.76
C ARG A 243 -21.42 -8.64 -38.37
N ARG A 244 -22.34 -8.05 -37.60
CA ARG A 244 -22.74 -8.59 -36.29
C ARG A 244 -23.19 -10.04 -36.45
N PRO A 245 -22.56 -11.02 -35.75
CA PRO A 245 -23.01 -12.40 -35.79
C PRO A 245 -24.34 -12.54 -35.03
N ALA A 246 -25.11 -13.57 -35.40
CA ALA A 246 -26.36 -13.90 -34.72
C ALA A 246 -26.08 -14.23 -33.23
N GLY A 247 -26.98 -13.79 -32.34
CA GLY A 247 -26.90 -14.08 -30.90
C GLY A 247 -26.10 -13.07 -30.05
N ILE A 248 -25.31 -12.17 -30.64
CA ILE A 248 -24.55 -11.18 -29.86
C ILE A 248 -25.28 -9.83 -29.81
N LYS A 249 -25.85 -9.54 -28.63
CA LYS A 249 -26.52 -8.28 -28.34
C LYS A 249 -25.55 -7.28 -27.69
N GLY A 250 -25.48 -6.06 -28.21
CA GLY A 250 -24.67 -4.97 -27.65
C GLY A 250 -23.33 -4.72 -28.37
N HIS A 251 -22.36 -4.21 -27.62
CA HIS A 251 -21.02 -3.89 -28.10
C HIS A 251 -20.18 -5.15 -28.19
N PHE A 252 -19.64 -5.43 -29.38
CA PHE A 252 -18.68 -6.51 -29.59
C PHE A 252 -17.37 -5.95 -30.12
N LYS A 253 -16.26 -6.57 -29.73
CA LYS A 253 -14.93 -6.24 -30.25
C LYS A 253 -14.37 -7.44 -30.99
N VAL A 254 -14.05 -7.24 -32.26
CA VAL A 254 -13.34 -8.24 -33.05
C VAL A 254 -11.86 -8.20 -32.68
N VAL A 255 -11.30 -9.36 -32.38
CA VAL A 255 -9.92 -9.58 -31.97
C VAL A 255 -9.25 -10.49 -32.99
N ASP A 256 -8.06 -10.11 -33.42
CA ASP A 256 -7.18 -10.95 -34.24
C ASP A 256 -5.86 -11.25 -33.48
N GLY A 257 -5.14 -12.28 -33.92
CA GLY A 257 -3.86 -12.70 -33.37
C GLY A 257 -2.82 -11.58 -33.34
N ARG A 258 -2.79 -10.71 -34.37
CA ARG A 258 -1.93 -9.52 -34.39
C ARG A 258 -2.28 -8.54 -33.28
N MET A 259 -3.57 -8.20 -33.12
CA MET A 259 -4.03 -7.28 -32.07
C MET A 259 -3.71 -7.80 -30.66
N ARG A 260 -3.76 -9.13 -30.45
CA ARG A 260 -3.33 -9.76 -29.19
C ARG A 260 -1.84 -9.57 -28.94
N LYS A 261 -0.99 -9.73 -29.97
CA LYS A 261 0.47 -9.50 -29.87
C LYS A 261 0.78 -8.03 -29.56
N ASP A 262 0.15 -7.10 -30.27
CA ASP A 262 0.37 -5.66 -30.09
C ASP A 262 -0.01 -5.21 -28.68
N THR A 263 -1.18 -5.65 -28.20
CA THR A 263 -1.65 -5.34 -26.83
C THR A 263 -0.72 -5.96 -25.77
N ARG A 264 -0.19 -7.17 -26.01
CA ARG A 264 0.76 -7.82 -25.09
C ARG A 264 2.08 -7.04 -25.00
N SER A 265 2.59 -6.57 -26.14
CA SER A 265 3.79 -5.71 -26.17
C SER A 265 3.57 -4.40 -25.42
N GLN A 266 2.44 -3.72 -25.66
CA GLN A 266 2.09 -2.50 -24.94
C GLN A 266 1.98 -2.69 -23.42
N LYS A 267 1.41 -3.81 -22.96
CA LYS A 267 1.33 -4.13 -21.54
C LYS A 267 2.68 -4.42 -20.88
N ARG A 268 3.67 -4.95 -21.62
CA ARG A 268 5.02 -5.18 -21.10
C ARG A 268 5.85 -3.90 -21.00
N ARG A 269 5.56 -2.92 -21.87
CA ARG A 269 6.22 -1.62 -21.85
C ARG A 269 5.73 -0.69 -20.73
N LYS A 270 4.57 -0.99 -20.16
CA LYS A 270 3.90 -0.18 -19.15
C LYS A 270 4.05 -0.82 -17.78
#